data_AF-A0A0A6CZ70-F1
#
_entry.id   AF-A0A0A6CZ70-F1
#
_cell.length_a   1.000
_cell.length_b   1.000
_cell.length_c   1.000
_cell.angle_alpha   90.00
_cell.angle_beta   90.00
_cell.angle_gamma   90.00
#
_symmetry.space_group_name_H-M   'P 1'
#
loop_
_entity.id
_entity.type
_entity.pdbx_description
1 polymer ?
#
loop_
_entity_poly.entity_id
_entity_poly.type
_entity_poly.pdbx_seq_one_letter_code
_entity_poly.pdbx_strand_id
1 'polypeptide(L)'
;MHVVFRESHGLEESAVPQDLAQSPADLVVLSFSDGDLGAFAAGWRRAAASGSPLPSLRLANLSALAHPLSVDTYVERTLDGGAGTGAKGIVIRLIGGRSYWSYGLQQVEVLARARGIALAVLPADGRIDARLDAASTVPVSTLRRLAA
;
A
#
# COMPACT_ATOMS: atom_id res chain seq x y z
N MET A 1 -33.61 -21.92 -11.87
CA MET A 1 -32.42 -21.07 -12.05
C MET A 1 -32.00 -20.59 -10.67
N HIS A 2 -30.88 -21.10 -10.12
CA HIS A 2 -30.37 -20.61 -8.84
C HIS A 2 -29.24 -19.62 -9.11
N VAL A 3 -29.52 -18.34 -8.86
CA VAL A 3 -28.48 -17.32 -8.77
C VAL A 3 -27.91 -17.42 -7.37
N VAL A 4 -26.64 -17.81 -7.26
CA VAL A 4 -25.90 -17.76 -5.99
C VAL A 4 -25.46 -16.30 -5.81
N PHE A 5 -26.16 -15.57 -4.94
CA PHE A 5 -25.76 -14.24 -4.52
C PHE A 5 -24.62 -14.40 -3.50
N ARG A 6 -23.38 -14.17 -3.93
CA ARG A 6 -22.22 -14.17 -3.04
C ARG A 6 -22.06 -12.76 -2.52
N GLU A 7 -22.72 -12.44 -1.39
CA GLU A 7 -22.47 -11.20 -0.66
C GLU A 7 -21.00 -11.17 -0.27
N SER A 8 -20.22 -10.40 -1.02
CA SER A 8 -18.82 -10.16 -0.73
C SER A 8 -18.79 -9.02 0.28
N HIS A 9 -19.09 -9.32 1.53
CA HIS A 9 -18.86 -8.38 2.63
C HIS A 9 -17.36 -8.10 2.63
N GLY A 10 -16.98 -6.85 2.33
CA GLY A 10 -15.59 -6.43 2.43
C GLY A 10 -15.10 -6.63 3.86
N LEU A 11 -13.79 -6.85 4.05
CA LEU A 11 -13.17 -6.97 5.38
C LEU A 11 -13.35 -5.71 6.27
N GLU A 12 -13.92 -4.65 5.70
CA GLU A 12 -14.06 -3.31 6.25
C GLU A 12 -15.23 -3.19 7.25
N GLU A 13 -16.30 -4.00 7.12
CA GLU A 13 -17.59 -3.76 7.81
C GLU A 13 -17.62 -4.21 9.29
N SER A 14 -16.61 -4.97 9.76
CA SER A 14 -16.52 -5.44 11.15
C SER A 14 -15.16 -5.16 11.80
N ALA A 15 -14.28 -4.41 11.13
CA ALA A 15 -12.95 -4.11 11.66
C ALA A 15 -13.04 -3.09 12.82
N VAL A 16 -12.25 -3.30 13.87
CA VAL A 16 -12.07 -2.30 14.93
C VAL A 16 -11.05 -1.26 14.43
N PRO A 17 -11.31 0.05 14.55
CA PRO A 17 -10.34 1.07 14.17
C PRO A 17 -9.05 0.94 14.98
N GLN A 18 -7.92 1.15 14.32
CA GLN A 18 -6.58 1.06 14.87
C GLN A 18 -5.75 2.24 14.38
N ASP A 19 -5.05 2.92 15.30
CA ASP A 19 -3.99 3.87 14.96
C ASP A 19 -2.64 3.13 15.03
N LEU A 20 -1.95 3.05 13.90
CA LEU A 20 -0.61 2.44 13.83
C LEU A 20 0.47 3.34 14.46
N ALA A 21 0.19 4.63 14.64
CA ALA A 21 1.10 5.62 15.20
C ALA A 21 2.49 5.67 14.54
N GLN A 22 2.59 5.29 13.25
CA GLN A 22 3.84 5.36 12.51
C GLN A 22 4.15 6.82 12.13
N SER A 23 5.38 7.26 12.41
CA SER A 23 5.86 8.54 11.92
C SER A 23 6.07 8.50 10.40
N PRO A 24 5.98 9.66 9.70
CA PRO A 24 6.23 9.76 8.27
C PRO A 24 7.56 9.13 7.83
N ALA A 25 7.58 8.65 6.58
CA ALA A 25 8.79 8.16 5.94
C ALA A 25 8.75 8.39 4.43
N ASP A 26 9.94 8.48 3.82
CA ASP A 26 10.12 8.72 2.39
C ASP A 26 9.56 7.55 1.54
N LEU A 27 9.67 6.31 2.03
CA LEU A 27 9.13 5.11 1.39
C LEU A 27 8.21 4.36 2.34
N VAL A 28 7.01 4.01 1.85
CA VAL A 28 6.06 3.17 2.58
C VAL A 28 5.71 1.93 1.76
N VAL A 29 5.72 0.76 2.40
CA VAL A 29 5.29 -0.50 1.78
C VAL A 29 4.13 -1.11 2.57
N LEU A 30 3.05 -1.40 1.85
CA LEU A 30 1.83 -1.98 2.39
C LEU A 30 1.58 -3.36 1.76
N SER A 31 1.24 -4.35 2.58
CA SER A 31 0.81 -5.68 2.10
C SER A 31 -0.10 -6.35 3.14
N PHE A 32 -0.96 -7.26 2.72
CA PHE A 32 -1.64 -8.18 3.66
C PHE A 32 -0.72 -9.30 4.17
N SER A 33 0.40 -9.56 3.47
CA SER A 33 1.34 -10.63 3.80
C SER A 33 2.50 -10.11 4.65
N ASP A 34 2.57 -10.57 5.91
CA ASP A 34 3.74 -10.30 6.77
C ASP A 34 5.02 -10.91 6.19
N GLY A 35 4.91 -11.98 5.39
CA GLY A 35 6.03 -12.56 4.65
C GLY A 35 6.59 -11.58 3.60
N ASP A 36 5.73 -10.87 2.88
CA ASP A 36 6.16 -9.84 1.92
C ASP A 36 6.87 -8.70 2.64
N LEU A 37 6.29 -8.21 3.75
CA LEU A 37 6.86 -7.13 4.55
C LEU A 37 8.20 -7.55 5.16
N GLY A 38 8.30 -8.78 5.68
CA GLY A 38 9.53 -9.35 6.22
C GLY A 38 10.63 -9.51 5.16
N ALA A 39 10.27 -9.99 3.97
CA ALA A 39 11.19 -10.09 2.84
C ALA A 39 11.71 -8.71 2.41
N PHE A 40 10.83 -7.71 2.30
CA PHE A 40 11.21 -6.33 1.98
C PHE A 40 12.15 -5.76 3.06
N ALA A 41 11.79 -5.91 4.34
CA ALA A 41 12.62 -5.46 5.46
C ALA A 41 14.03 -6.08 5.42
N ALA A 42 14.13 -7.37 5.11
CA ALA A 42 15.41 -8.07 5.03
C ALA A 42 16.27 -7.55 3.87
N GLY A 43 15.67 -7.34 2.69
CA GLY A 43 16.34 -6.73 1.54
C GLY A 43 16.83 -5.32 1.84
N TRP A 44 15.98 -4.50 2.46
CA TRP A 44 16.30 -3.12 2.83
C TRP A 44 17.47 -3.04 3.81
N ARG A 45 17.47 -3.90 4.84
CA ARG A 45 18.59 -3.99 5.80
C ARG A 45 19.90 -4.40 5.14
N ARG A 46 19.87 -5.35 4.20
CA ARG A 46 21.08 -5.74 3.44
C ARG A 46 21.62 -4.60 2.58
N ALA A 47 20.73 -3.86 1.90
CA ALA A 47 21.13 -2.70 1.10
C ALA A 47 21.65 -1.53 1.97
N ALA A 48 21.10 -1.33 3.17
CA ALA A 48 21.64 -0.36 4.11
C ALA A 48 23.05 -0.76 4.58
N ALA A 49 23.25 -2.05 4.87
CA ALA A 49 24.55 -2.57 5.29
C ALA A 49 25.63 -2.53 4.19
N SER A 50 25.23 -2.45 2.91
CA SER A 50 26.17 -2.29 1.79
C SER A 50 26.64 -0.84 1.60
N GLY A 51 26.25 0.09 2.47
CA GLY A 51 26.66 1.50 2.40
C GLY A 51 25.85 2.35 1.42
N SER A 52 24.77 1.81 0.84
CA SER A 52 23.88 2.57 -0.02
C SER A 52 23.04 3.53 0.83
N PRO A 53 23.00 4.84 0.51
CA PRO A 53 22.07 5.74 1.18
C PRO A 53 20.65 5.32 0.82
N LEU A 54 19.84 4.98 1.84
CA LEU A 54 18.46 4.57 1.66
C LEU A 54 17.49 5.59 2.26
N PRO A 55 16.33 5.81 1.63
CA PRO A 55 15.26 6.60 2.23
C PRO A 55 14.78 6.01 3.55
N SER A 56 14.15 6.83 4.38
CA SER A 56 13.42 6.33 5.54
C SER A 56 12.29 5.39 5.10
N LEU A 57 12.05 4.31 5.87
CA LEU A 57 11.11 3.24 5.49
C LEU A 57 10.05 3.02 6.57
N ARG A 58 8.79 2.85 6.16
CA ARG A 58 7.72 2.24 6.96
C ARG A 58 7.12 1.04 6.24
N LEU A 59 6.79 0.03 7.03
CA LEU A 59 6.11 -1.18 6.59
C LEU A 59 4.84 -1.31 7.41
N ALA A 60 3.70 -1.57 6.79
CA ALA A 60 2.46 -1.80 7.50
C ALA A 60 1.63 -2.90 6.87
N ASN A 61 0.99 -3.72 7.72
CA ASN A 61 0.06 -4.72 7.26
C ASN A 61 -1.31 -4.06 6.97
N LEU A 62 -1.85 -4.31 5.78
CA LEU A 62 -3.15 -3.77 5.36
C LEU A 62 -4.32 -4.23 6.25
N SER A 63 -4.18 -5.36 6.97
CA SER A 63 -5.20 -5.82 7.92
C SER A 63 -5.43 -4.84 9.07
N ALA A 64 -4.38 -4.13 9.52
CA ALA A 64 -4.46 -3.07 10.52
C ALA A 64 -5.10 -1.78 9.97
N LEU A 65 -5.22 -1.68 8.64
CA LEU A 65 -5.81 -0.56 7.92
C LEU A 65 -7.16 -0.96 7.28
N ALA A 66 -7.86 -1.97 7.81
CA ALA A 66 -9.13 -2.42 7.25
C ALA A 66 -10.29 -1.44 7.52
N HIS A 67 -10.30 -0.78 8.68
CA HIS A 67 -11.34 0.19 9.02
C HIS A 67 -11.06 1.55 8.36
N PRO A 68 -12.07 2.25 7.78
CA PRO A 68 -11.88 3.55 7.12
C PRO A 68 -11.17 4.60 7.98
N LEU A 69 -11.52 4.72 9.26
CA LEU A 69 -10.83 5.63 10.19
C LEU A 69 -9.33 5.31 10.36
N SER A 70 -8.93 4.03 10.36
CA SER A 70 -7.52 3.64 10.41
C SER A 70 -6.79 4.10 9.14
N VAL A 71 -7.43 3.94 7.98
CA VAL A 71 -6.90 4.40 6.69
C VAL A 71 -6.70 5.90 6.72
N ASP A 72 -7.73 6.67 7.06
CA ASP A 72 -7.68 8.13 7.05
C ASP A 72 -6.58 8.66 7.96
N THR A 73 -6.51 8.09 9.17
CA THR A 73 -5.48 8.43 10.17
C THR A 73 -4.08 8.14 9.65
N TYR A 74 -3.88 6.99 9.00
CA TYR A 74 -2.59 6.60 8.44
C TYR A 74 -2.20 7.44 7.22
N VAL A 75 -3.16 7.75 6.35
CA VAL A 75 -2.97 8.61 5.18
C VAL A 75 -2.54 10.01 5.64
N GLU A 76 -3.26 10.62 6.58
CA GLU A 76 -2.94 11.96 7.09
C GLU A 76 -1.59 11.98 7.81
N ARG A 77 -1.40 11.10 8.80
CA ARG A 77 -0.26 11.19 9.72
C ARG A 77 1.03 10.61 9.17
N THR A 78 0.96 9.57 8.35
CA THR A 78 2.14 8.81 7.91
C THR A 78 2.44 9.03 6.43
N LEU A 79 1.42 8.96 5.57
CA LEU A 79 1.64 9.08 4.11
C LEU A 79 1.77 10.55 3.67
N ASP A 80 0.88 11.43 4.12
CA ASP A 80 0.95 12.86 3.83
C ASP A 80 1.96 13.53 4.76
N GLY A 81 1.84 13.33 6.07
CA GLY A 81 2.85 13.75 7.06
C GLY A 81 3.00 15.27 7.25
N GLY A 82 2.32 16.12 6.46
CA GLY A 82 2.34 17.58 6.56
C GLY A 82 3.25 18.29 5.54
N ALA A 83 3.47 19.59 5.72
CA ALA A 83 4.24 20.40 4.77
C ALA A 83 5.75 20.08 4.82
N GLY A 84 6.27 19.49 3.74
CA GLY A 84 7.70 19.16 3.59
C GLY A 84 8.10 17.79 4.15
N THR A 85 7.13 17.03 4.64
CA THR A 85 7.25 15.68 5.20
C THR A 85 6.35 14.72 4.41
N GLY A 86 6.44 13.41 4.66
CA GLY A 86 5.58 12.41 4.03
C GLY A 86 6.27 11.51 3.01
N ALA A 87 5.47 10.63 2.41
CA ALA A 87 5.91 9.63 1.46
C ALA A 87 6.25 10.25 0.10
N LYS A 88 7.41 9.88 -0.43
CA LYS A 88 7.84 10.16 -1.81
C LYS A 88 7.60 8.97 -2.72
N GLY A 89 7.60 7.77 -2.14
CA GLY A 89 7.20 6.52 -2.79
C GLY A 89 6.29 5.69 -1.91
N ILE A 90 5.31 5.03 -2.52
CA ILE A 90 4.42 4.07 -1.88
C ILE A 90 4.34 2.81 -2.75
N VAL A 91 4.56 1.66 -2.14
CA VAL A 91 4.37 0.35 -2.79
C VAL A 91 3.26 -0.40 -2.07
N ILE A 92 2.23 -0.80 -2.78
CA ILE A 92 1.13 -1.61 -2.24
C ILE A 92 1.18 -2.96 -2.95
N ARG A 93 1.42 -4.04 -2.22
CA ARG A 93 1.20 -5.41 -2.73
C ARG A 93 -0.18 -5.87 -2.29
N LEU A 94 -1.13 -5.89 -3.23
CA LEU A 94 -2.52 -6.16 -2.96
C LEU A 94 -2.93 -7.54 -3.50
N ILE A 95 -3.29 -8.45 -2.59
CA ILE A 95 -3.85 -9.76 -2.96
C ILE A 95 -5.34 -9.62 -3.31
N GLY A 96 -5.79 -10.30 -4.36
CA GLY A 96 -7.20 -10.33 -4.75
C GLY A 96 -7.72 -9.07 -5.45
N GLY A 97 -6.85 -8.10 -5.73
CA GLY A 97 -7.18 -6.89 -6.48
C GLY A 97 -7.92 -5.82 -5.67
N ARG A 98 -8.42 -4.80 -6.37
CA ARG A 98 -8.99 -3.57 -5.77
C ARG A 98 -10.10 -3.81 -4.75
N SER A 99 -10.90 -4.86 -4.88
CA SER A 99 -12.04 -5.12 -3.99
C SER A 99 -11.65 -5.50 -2.55
N TYR A 100 -10.40 -5.91 -2.30
CA TYR A 100 -9.96 -6.34 -0.98
C TYR A 100 -9.59 -5.20 -0.04
N TRP A 101 -9.33 -4.00 -0.57
CA TRP A 101 -8.97 -2.82 0.21
C TRP A 101 -9.33 -1.56 -0.56
N SER A 102 -10.61 -1.44 -0.91
CA SER A 102 -11.08 -0.53 -1.95
C SER A 102 -11.06 0.93 -1.49
N TYR A 103 -11.48 1.19 -0.25
CA TYR A 103 -11.48 2.51 0.35
C TYR A 103 -10.05 3.03 0.49
N GLY A 104 -9.17 2.22 1.10
CA GLY A 104 -7.78 2.60 1.29
C GLY A 104 -7.02 2.83 -0.01
N LEU A 105 -7.25 1.98 -1.01
CA LEU A 105 -6.61 2.19 -2.32
C LEU A 105 -7.03 3.52 -2.95
N GLN A 106 -8.31 3.89 -2.83
CA GLN A 106 -8.81 5.16 -3.33
C GLN A 106 -8.18 6.34 -2.60
N GLN A 107 -8.08 6.31 -1.26
CA GLN A 107 -7.46 7.39 -0.49
C GLN A 107 -5.99 7.58 -0.85
N VAL A 108 -5.24 6.47 -0.97
CA VAL A 108 -3.82 6.53 -1.37
C VAL A 108 -3.66 7.01 -2.81
N GLU A 109 -4.53 6.61 -3.73
CA GLU A 109 -4.51 7.08 -5.11
C GLU A 109 -4.73 8.61 -5.19
N VAL A 110 -5.75 9.12 -4.49
CA VAL A 110 -6.05 10.56 -4.43
C VAL A 110 -4.86 11.33 -3.87
N LEU A 111 -4.30 10.88 -2.73
CA LEU A 111 -3.12 11.51 -2.14
C LEU A 111 -1.95 11.50 -3.12
N ALA A 112 -1.64 10.36 -3.72
CA ALA A 112 -0.48 10.20 -4.59
C ALA A 112 -0.57 11.11 -5.81
N ARG A 113 -1.75 11.25 -6.41
CA ARG A 113 -1.97 12.18 -7.53
C ARG A 113 -1.88 13.64 -7.09
N ALA A 114 -2.46 14.00 -5.94
CA ALA A 114 -2.44 15.37 -5.44
C ALA A 114 -1.04 15.85 -5.04
N ARG A 115 -0.20 14.95 -4.52
CA ARG A 115 1.15 15.26 -4.01
C ARG A 115 2.28 14.88 -4.97
N GLY A 116 1.99 14.21 -6.08
CA GLY A 116 3.00 13.72 -7.03
C GLY A 116 3.85 12.57 -6.47
N ILE A 117 3.29 11.73 -5.59
CA ILE A 117 3.97 10.57 -4.98
C ILE A 117 4.10 9.46 -6.02
N ALA A 118 5.25 8.79 -6.05
CA ALA A 118 5.44 7.58 -6.85
C ALA A 118 4.70 6.40 -6.20
N LEU A 119 3.52 6.08 -6.73
CA LEU A 119 2.66 4.99 -6.26
C LEU A 119 2.76 3.80 -7.22
N ALA A 120 3.13 2.64 -6.67
CA ALA A 120 3.13 1.36 -7.35
C ALA A 120 2.17 0.38 -6.66
N VAL A 121 1.10 -0.02 -7.33
CA VAL A 121 0.12 -0.98 -6.84
C VAL A 121 0.32 -2.28 -7.60
N LEU A 122 0.83 -3.30 -6.92
CA LEU A 122 1.27 -4.56 -7.50
C LEU A 122 0.31 -5.69 -7.09
N PRO A 123 -0.14 -6.53 -8.03
CA PRO A 123 -0.89 -7.73 -7.71
C PRO A 123 0.00 -8.71 -6.93
N ALA A 124 -0.48 -9.21 -5.79
CA ALA A 124 0.28 -10.16 -4.98
C ALA A 124 0.12 -11.63 -5.44
N ASP A 125 -0.78 -11.91 -6.39
CA ASP A 125 -1.07 -13.25 -6.93
C ASP A 125 -0.34 -13.56 -8.25
N GLY A 126 0.51 -12.64 -8.71
CA GLY A 126 1.30 -12.78 -9.94
C GLY A 126 0.53 -12.56 -11.24
N ARG A 127 -0.76 -12.22 -11.18
CA ARG A 127 -1.59 -11.98 -12.37
C ARG A 127 -1.64 -10.50 -12.70
N ILE A 128 -1.48 -10.15 -13.97
CA ILE A 128 -1.62 -8.76 -14.41
C ILE A 128 -3.04 -8.28 -14.11
N ASP A 129 -3.15 -7.14 -13.42
CA ASP A 129 -4.41 -6.45 -13.14
C ASP A 129 -4.34 -5.00 -13.64
N ALA A 130 -5.00 -4.73 -14.76
CA ALA A 130 -5.04 -3.41 -15.38
C ALA A 130 -5.69 -2.34 -14.49
N ARG A 131 -6.54 -2.73 -13.53
CA ARG A 131 -7.16 -1.78 -12.59
C ARG A 131 -6.16 -1.33 -11.52
N LEU A 132 -5.28 -2.22 -11.07
CA LEU A 132 -4.17 -1.86 -10.19
C LEU A 132 -3.11 -1.03 -10.93
N ASP A 133 -2.83 -1.37 -12.19
CA ASP A 133 -1.96 -0.56 -13.05
C ASP A 133 -2.52 0.87 -13.18
N ALA A 134 -3.83 1.03 -13.40
CA ALA A 134 -4.47 2.35 -13.53
C ALA A 134 -4.45 3.18 -12.23
N ALA A 135 -4.52 2.53 -11.07
CA ALA A 135 -4.42 3.19 -9.76
C ALA A 135 -2.99 3.68 -9.46
N SER A 136 -1.98 3.09 -10.10
CA SER A 136 -0.58 3.48 -9.94
C SER A 136 -0.28 4.82 -10.62
N THR A 137 0.74 5.53 -10.13
CA THR A 137 1.24 6.78 -10.75
C THR A 137 2.58 6.59 -11.44
N VAL A 138 3.26 5.46 -11.23
CA VAL A 138 4.48 5.10 -11.98
C VAL A 138 4.14 4.43 -13.31
N PRO A 139 5.03 4.47 -14.31
CA PRO A 139 4.81 3.79 -15.59
C PRO A 139 4.61 2.28 -15.45
N VAL A 140 3.79 1.68 -16.31
CA VAL A 140 3.55 0.22 -16.34
C VAL A 140 4.85 -0.57 -16.47
N SER A 141 5.84 -0.09 -17.23
CA SER A 141 7.14 -0.74 -17.34
C SER A 141 7.89 -0.82 -16.01
N THR A 142 7.74 0.19 -15.15
CA THR A 142 8.26 0.17 -13.78
C THR A 142 7.50 -0.84 -12.92
N LEU A 143 6.17 -0.90 -13.03
CA LEU A 143 5.37 -1.91 -12.33
C LEU A 143 5.81 -3.34 -12.67
N ARG A 144 6.07 -3.62 -13.97
CA ARG A 144 6.55 -4.93 -14.41
C ARG A 144 7.93 -5.28 -13.87
N ARG A 145 8.85 -4.30 -13.76
CA ARG A 145 10.17 -4.53 -13.13
C ARG A 145 10.08 -4.77 -11.62
N LEU A 146 9.16 -4.08 -10.94
CA LEU A 146 8.97 -4.24 -9.49
C LEU A 146 8.25 -5.55 -9.12
N ALA A 147 7.52 -6.16 -10.06
CA ALA A 147 6.81 -7.42 -9.88
C ALA A 147 7.63 -8.66 -10.27
N ALA A 148 8.80 -8.48 -10.90
CA ALA A 148 9.70 -9.55 -11.35
C ALA A 148 10.64 -10.01 -10.22
#